data_AF-A0A965TPN7-F1
#
_entry.id   AF-A0A965TPN7-F1
#
_cell.length_a   1.000
_cell.length_b   1.000
_cell.length_c   1.000
_cell.angle_alpha   90.00
_cell.angle_beta   90.00
_cell.angle_gamma   90.00
#
_symmetry.space_group_name_H-M   'P 1'
#
loop_
_entity.id
_entity.type
_entity.pdbx_description
1 polymer ?
#
loop_
_entity_poly.entity_id
_entity_poly.type
_entity_poly.pdbx_seq_one_letter_code
_entity_poly.pdbx_strand_id
1 'polypeptide(L)'
;MRVGKPTAHLNRLDPLISLLVLAISIAVLVLSVPQPVHALDFPGSTGIPKAPVSQLTYETYLQATGRPRASRYHAYVANYQTYANKQLLVYGTPDQVPDNRYDSRYGEYAYLGFSYDETPVTNTDFPDDSPTGATYSSPWDWVEHDLGLEAEISWARLSESQRSLVSQSPLSYRRDTYGGMDFAGLGLTTGNSIILTPPAWHLGFALYTRHDMPGTTQMRYATFTGPGSGQIALYSRLEILSPLGAGDTLVIPAGASSVDLRYRLSGWIGQFGGLATLKDLANCGVGNSLSWKSGSGLGPWSIDLVQSVSRTYLGTSATKNLTVSGQAWAVSWMGDIFVSTASQTIEVVDGATAPFTIALDTSGSLDYFASRNNEFDYNESRDRNRYLGLEKVTFEIDFSHPTESASLIFLGKTYTLNQNSANPATHFEVEVTIPSDRQTLNWQHQRLTKSHLAEVRATATINGVSSYRVKKQSDIEVTGDIHDLSRVLASLS
;
A
#
# COMPACT_ATOMS: atom_id res chain seq x y z
N MET A 1 -6.60 -62.18 25.01
CA MET A 1 -5.62 -61.07 24.98
C MET A 1 -6.21 -59.94 24.16
N ARG A 2 -6.39 -58.75 24.76
CA ARG A 2 -6.84 -57.51 24.10
C ARG A 2 -5.73 -56.97 23.21
N VAL A 3 -6.07 -56.44 22.03
CA VAL A 3 -5.51 -55.16 21.55
C VAL A 3 -6.62 -54.43 20.76
N GLY A 4 -6.94 -53.22 21.20
CA GLY A 4 -8.00 -52.37 20.62
C GLY A 4 -7.57 -51.71 19.32
N LYS A 5 -8.56 -51.41 18.47
CA LYS A 5 -8.41 -50.53 17.30
C LYS A 5 -8.36 -49.06 17.76
N PRO A 6 -7.48 -48.22 17.22
CA PRO A 6 -7.45 -46.80 17.54
C PRO A 6 -8.62 -46.09 16.85
N THR A 7 -9.46 -45.43 17.64
CA THR A 7 -10.46 -44.45 17.20
C THR A 7 -9.74 -43.16 16.81
N ALA A 8 -9.70 -42.85 15.52
CA ALA A 8 -9.36 -41.52 15.04
C ALA A 8 -10.52 -40.58 15.36
N HIS A 9 -10.38 -39.80 16.44
CA HIS A 9 -11.14 -38.57 16.64
C HIS A 9 -10.62 -37.52 15.66
N LEU A 10 -11.14 -37.54 14.43
CA LEU A 10 -11.03 -36.42 13.51
C LEU A 10 -12.20 -35.47 13.78
N ASN A 11 -11.83 -34.31 14.29
CA ASN A 11 -12.66 -33.14 14.55
C ASN A 11 -13.73 -32.94 13.46
N ARG A 12 -14.99 -33.24 13.79
CA ARG A 12 -16.13 -32.67 13.07
C ARG A 12 -16.21 -31.20 13.46
N LEU A 13 -15.51 -30.36 12.70
CA LEU A 13 -15.82 -28.94 12.62
C LEU A 13 -17.26 -28.83 12.12
N ASP A 14 -18.10 -28.16 12.91
CA ASP A 14 -19.51 -27.96 12.61
C ASP A 14 -19.67 -27.40 11.19
N PRO A 15 -20.59 -27.94 10.37
CA PRO A 15 -20.85 -27.42 9.03
C PRO A 15 -21.25 -25.95 9.05
N LEU A 16 -21.81 -25.46 10.16
CA LEU A 16 -22.12 -24.04 10.39
C LEU A 16 -20.86 -23.16 10.54
N ILE A 17 -19.80 -23.65 11.17
CA ILE A 17 -18.52 -22.93 11.29
C ILE A 17 -17.83 -22.87 9.94
N SER A 18 -17.86 -23.98 9.18
CA SER A 18 -17.33 -24.01 7.82
C SER A 18 -18.10 -23.08 6.87
N LEU A 19 -19.43 -22.98 7.03
CA LEU A 19 -20.26 -22.03 6.26
C LEU A 19 -19.98 -20.57 6.66
N LEU A 20 -19.74 -20.30 7.96
CA LEU A 20 -19.43 -18.96 8.46
C LEU A 20 -18.03 -18.52 8.00
N VAL A 21 -17.04 -19.41 8.03
CA VAL A 21 -15.68 -19.14 7.53
C VAL A 21 -15.70 -18.97 6.02
N LEU A 22 -16.52 -19.73 5.27
CA LEU A 22 -16.71 -19.53 3.84
C LEU A 22 -17.43 -18.22 3.54
N ALA A 23 -18.45 -17.84 4.31
CA ALA A 23 -19.16 -16.58 4.16
C ALA A 23 -18.31 -15.35 4.53
N ILE A 24 -17.48 -15.45 5.57
CA ILE A 24 -16.50 -14.42 5.94
C ILE A 24 -15.38 -14.35 4.91
N SER A 25 -14.91 -15.49 4.38
CA SER A 25 -13.91 -15.51 3.31
C SER A 25 -14.46 -14.92 2.02
N ILE A 26 -15.73 -15.19 1.66
CA ILE A 26 -16.42 -14.57 0.52
C ILE A 26 -16.68 -13.09 0.78
N ALA A 27 -17.04 -12.67 1.99
CA ALA A 27 -17.22 -11.26 2.32
C ALA A 27 -15.89 -10.48 2.31
N VAL A 28 -14.79 -11.08 2.75
CA VAL A 28 -13.44 -10.50 2.69
C VAL A 28 -12.90 -10.51 1.26
N LEU A 29 -13.21 -11.53 0.43
CA LEU A 29 -12.86 -11.58 -0.99
C LEU A 29 -13.71 -10.60 -1.84
N VAL A 30 -14.95 -10.33 -1.44
CA VAL A 30 -15.85 -9.34 -2.09
C VAL A 30 -15.53 -7.91 -1.65
N LEU A 31 -14.92 -7.71 -0.48
CA LEU A 31 -14.40 -6.41 -0.02
C LEU A 31 -12.94 -6.13 -0.42
N SER A 32 -12.29 -7.05 -1.13
CA SER A 32 -10.96 -6.87 -1.72
C SER A 32 -10.94 -7.10 -3.23
N VAL A 33 -12.10 -6.94 -3.88
CA VAL A 33 -12.19 -6.86 -5.34
C VAL A 33 -11.43 -5.59 -5.76
N PRO A 34 -10.35 -5.69 -6.56
CA PRO A 34 -9.83 -4.52 -7.26
C PRO A 34 -11.01 -3.99 -8.06
N GLN A 35 -11.45 -2.76 -7.77
CA GLN A 35 -12.47 -2.14 -8.59
C GLN A 35 -12.04 -2.32 -10.05
N PRO A 36 -12.92 -2.83 -10.93
CA PRO A 36 -12.60 -2.86 -12.34
C PRO A 36 -12.29 -1.42 -12.71
N VAL A 37 -11.01 -1.15 -12.99
CA VAL A 37 -10.60 0.07 -13.66
C VAL A 37 -11.38 0.02 -14.96
N HIS A 38 -12.48 0.76 -15.03
CA HIS A 38 -13.25 0.85 -16.24
C HIS A 38 -12.29 1.39 -17.29
N ALA A 39 -12.02 0.58 -18.31
CA ALA A 39 -11.11 0.88 -19.40
C ALA A 39 -11.56 2.08 -20.28
N LEU A 40 -12.45 2.94 -19.77
CA LEU A 40 -13.10 4.03 -20.48
C LEU A 40 -12.63 5.43 -20.06
N ASP A 41 -11.78 5.58 -19.04
CA ASP A 41 -11.25 6.90 -18.64
C ASP A 41 -9.74 7.04 -18.91
N PHE A 42 -9.27 6.46 -20.01
CA PHE A 42 -8.01 6.88 -20.65
C PHE A 42 -8.34 8.08 -21.56
N PRO A 43 -7.99 9.33 -21.23
CA PRO A 43 -8.16 10.43 -22.18
C PRO A 43 -7.31 10.10 -23.41
N GLY A 44 -7.96 10.11 -24.58
CA GLY A 44 -7.55 9.37 -25.76
C GLY A 44 -6.08 9.52 -26.16
N SER A 45 -5.37 8.39 -26.29
CA SER A 45 -4.41 8.07 -27.38
C SER A 45 -3.40 6.96 -27.07
N THR A 46 -3.28 6.40 -25.86
CA THR A 46 -2.30 5.32 -25.61
C THR A 46 -2.96 3.95 -25.57
N GLY A 47 -2.99 3.26 -26.71
CA GLY A 47 -3.37 1.84 -26.75
C GLY A 47 -2.49 1.05 -25.79
N ILE A 48 -3.08 0.46 -24.75
CA ILE A 48 -2.40 -0.52 -23.90
C ILE A 48 -1.69 -1.50 -24.83
N PRO A 49 -0.35 -1.63 -24.75
CA PRO A 49 0.37 -2.58 -25.57
C PRO A 49 -0.25 -3.96 -25.44
N LYS A 50 -0.39 -4.66 -26.56
CA LYS A 50 -0.80 -6.05 -26.55
C LYS A 50 0.43 -6.92 -26.54
N ALA A 51 0.36 -8.02 -25.80
CA ALA A 51 1.37 -9.08 -25.89
C ALA A 51 1.63 -9.44 -27.38
N PRO A 52 2.88 -9.77 -27.75
CA PRO A 52 3.22 -10.14 -29.11
C PRO A 52 2.34 -11.27 -29.65
N VAL A 53 1.74 -11.05 -30.82
CA VAL A 53 0.87 -12.01 -31.53
C VAL A 53 1.48 -12.48 -32.85
N SER A 54 2.66 -11.96 -33.19
CA SER A 54 3.36 -12.21 -34.45
C SER A 54 4.85 -11.95 -34.29
N GLN A 55 5.63 -12.48 -35.24
CA GLN A 55 7.07 -12.25 -35.37
C GLN A 55 7.43 -10.76 -35.30
N LEU A 56 6.75 -9.92 -36.10
CA LEU A 56 7.01 -8.48 -36.14
C LEU A 56 6.76 -7.79 -34.79
N THR A 57 5.63 -8.11 -34.15
CA THR A 57 5.30 -7.53 -32.83
C THR A 57 6.26 -8.02 -31.73
N TYR A 58 6.79 -9.24 -31.86
CA TYR A 58 7.75 -9.78 -30.91
C TYR A 58 9.11 -9.11 -31.03
N GLU A 59 9.62 -8.92 -32.24
CA GLU A 59 10.85 -8.16 -32.46
C GLU A 59 10.74 -6.72 -31.97
N THR A 60 9.57 -6.10 -32.15
CA THR A 60 9.28 -4.75 -31.63
C THR A 60 9.35 -4.74 -30.10
N TYR A 61 8.72 -5.72 -29.44
CA TYR A 61 8.79 -5.91 -28.00
C TYR A 61 10.24 -6.09 -27.50
N LEU A 62 11.03 -6.94 -28.16
CA LEU A 62 12.43 -7.17 -27.78
C LEU A 62 13.25 -5.88 -27.88
N GLN A 63 13.13 -5.16 -28.99
CA GLN A 63 13.82 -3.88 -29.16
C GLN A 63 13.42 -2.85 -28.11
N ALA A 64 12.11 -2.72 -27.85
CA ALA A 64 11.59 -1.76 -26.87
C ALA A 64 12.10 -2.05 -25.45
N THR A 65 12.25 -3.32 -25.11
CA THR A 65 12.75 -3.75 -23.81
C THR A 65 14.28 -3.90 -23.75
N GLY A 66 14.99 -3.56 -24.83
CA GLY A 66 16.46 -3.58 -24.91
C GLY A 66 17.07 -4.96 -25.08
N ARG A 67 16.29 -5.95 -25.53
CA ARG A 67 16.73 -7.30 -25.85
C ARG A 67 17.11 -7.39 -27.35
N PRO A 68 18.19 -8.13 -27.69
CA PRO A 68 18.58 -8.27 -29.09
C PRO A 68 17.47 -8.94 -29.91
N ARG A 69 17.18 -8.38 -31.09
CA ARG A 69 16.24 -8.99 -32.05
C ARG A 69 16.86 -10.17 -32.83
N ALA A 70 18.19 -10.28 -32.80
CA ALA A 70 18.94 -11.27 -33.54
C ALA A 70 20.15 -11.75 -32.71
N SER A 71 20.61 -12.97 -33.00
CA SER A 71 21.83 -13.55 -32.43
C SER A 71 23.08 -12.75 -32.84
N ARG A 72 24.20 -13.04 -32.16
CA ARG A 72 25.40 -12.22 -32.23
C ARG A 72 26.20 -12.35 -33.53
N TYR A 73 26.35 -13.55 -34.09
CA TYR A 73 27.36 -13.81 -35.13
C TYR A 73 26.74 -13.93 -36.52
N HIS A 74 25.69 -14.73 -36.68
CA HIS A 74 24.99 -14.98 -37.93
C HIS A 74 23.64 -14.24 -38.04
N ALA A 75 23.27 -13.46 -37.00
CA ALA A 75 22.05 -12.66 -36.97
C ALA A 75 20.75 -13.47 -37.18
N TYR A 76 20.68 -14.69 -36.63
CA TYR A 76 19.46 -15.46 -36.56
C TYR A 76 18.41 -14.66 -35.78
N VAL A 77 17.23 -14.45 -36.37
CA VAL A 77 16.17 -13.62 -35.78
C VAL A 77 15.51 -14.33 -34.61
N ALA A 78 15.19 -13.61 -33.53
CA ALA A 78 14.49 -14.15 -32.37
C ALA A 78 13.14 -14.76 -32.77
N ASN A 79 12.88 -16.00 -32.37
CA ASN A 79 11.76 -16.78 -32.88
C ASN A 79 10.50 -16.61 -32.03
N TYR A 80 9.47 -16.00 -32.63
CA TYR A 80 8.19 -15.78 -31.96
C TYR A 80 7.45 -17.09 -31.63
N GLN A 81 7.52 -18.13 -32.47
CA GLN A 81 6.82 -19.38 -32.20
C GLN A 81 7.38 -20.08 -30.96
N THR A 82 8.71 -20.08 -30.80
CA THR A 82 9.36 -20.62 -29.59
C THR A 82 8.99 -19.82 -28.35
N TYR A 83 8.95 -18.48 -28.45
CA TYR A 83 8.47 -17.62 -27.38
C TYR A 83 7.00 -17.90 -27.03
N ALA A 84 6.10 -17.96 -28.01
CA ALA A 84 4.68 -18.18 -27.77
C ALA A 84 4.41 -19.52 -27.08
N ASN A 85 5.13 -20.58 -27.50
CA ASN A 85 4.91 -21.94 -27.01
C ASN A 85 5.63 -22.23 -25.69
N LYS A 86 6.82 -21.67 -25.47
CA LYS A 86 7.73 -22.05 -24.37
C LYS A 86 8.18 -20.88 -23.49
N GLN A 87 7.82 -19.64 -23.86
CA GLN A 87 8.26 -18.41 -23.19
C GLN A 87 9.79 -18.25 -23.12
N LEU A 88 10.53 -18.84 -24.07
CA LEU A 88 11.99 -18.77 -24.14
C LEU A 88 12.47 -17.82 -25.24
N LEU A 89 13.55 -17.08 -24.97
CA LEU A 89 14.23 -16.28 -25.98
C LEU A 89 15.25 -17.16 -26.74
N VAL A 90 14.82 -17.65 -27.89
CA VAL A 90 15.62 -18.45 -28.82
C VAL A 90 15.73 -17.74 -30.16
N TYR A 91 16.88 -17.81 -30.80
CA TYR A 91 17.17 -17.21 -32.09
C TYR A 91 17.19 -18.28 -33.19
N GLY A 92 16.63 -17.94 -34.36
CA GLY A 92 16.51 -18.86 -35.49
C GLY A 92 15.40 -19.90 -35.32
N THR A 93 15.26 -20.76 -36.33
CA THR A 93 14.29 -21.86 -36.35
C THR A 93 14.99 -23.21 -36.14
N PRO A 94 14.25 -24.24 -35.73
CA PRO A 94 14.80 -25.60 -35.64
C PRO A 94 15.46 -26.09 -36.93
N ASP A 95 14.91 -25.75 -38.10
CA ASP A 95 15.45 -26.15 -39.41
C ASP A 95 16.80 -25.50 -39.74
N GLN A 96 17.18 -24.43 -39.05
CA GLN A 96 18.46 -23.77 -39.23
C GLN A 96 19.58 -24.41 -38.41
N VAL A 97 19.26 -25.30 -37.48
CA VAL A 97 20.25 -26.04 -36.70
C VAL A 97 20.76 -27.22 -37.55
N PRO A 98 22.07 -27.31 -37.82
CA PRO A 98 22.63 -28.42 -38.59
C PRO A 98 22.32 -29.78 -37.95
N ASP A 99 21.97 -30.76 -38.79
CA ASP A 99 21.69 -32.14 -38.38
C ASP A 99 20.64 -32.28 -37.25
N ASN A 100 19.70 -31.32 -37.16
CA ASN A 100 18.65 -31.34 -36.16
C ASN A 100 17.69 -32.51 -36.40
N ARG A 101 17.35 -33.22 -35.32
CA ARG A 101 16.46 -34.36 -35.36
C ARG A 101 15.04 -33.90 -35.09
N TYR A 102 14.10 -34.50 -35.82
CA TYR A 102 12.66 -34.30 -35.62
C TYR A 102 12.02 -35.62 -35.21
N ASP A 103 11.24 -35.58 -34.12
CA ASP A 103 10.45 -36.71 -33.67
C ASP A 103 9.01 -36.54 -34.16
N SER A 104 8.63 -37.34 -35.15
CA SER A 104 7.29 -37.31 -35.76
C SER A 104 6.18 -37.78 -34.82
N ARG A 105 6.50 -38.51 -33.75
CA ARG A 105 5.52 -38.98 -32.76
C ARG A 105 5.10 -37.87 -31.81
N TYR A 106 6.04 -37.01 -31.41
CA TYR A 106 5.78 -35.91 -30.48
C TYR A 106 5.63 -34.56 -31.18
N GLY A 107 6.01 -34.46 -32.46
CA GLY A 107 5.91 -33.22 -33.23
C GLY A 107 6.94 -32.17 -32.80
N GLU A 108 8.09 -32.61 -32.29
CA GLU A 108 9.09 -31.74 -31.65
C GLU A 108 10.47 -31.97 -32.26
N TYR A 109 11.28 -30.90 -32.33
CA TYR A 109 12.68 -30.97 -32.72
C TYR A 109 13.60 -31.10 -31.50
N ALA A 110 14.76 -31.72 -31.68
CA ALA A 110 15.78 -31.86 -30.64
C ALA A 110 16.32 -30.51 -30.19
N TYR A 111 16.50 -29.59 -31.14
CA TYR A 111 16.92 -28.22 -30.89
C TYR A 111 15.86 -27.22 -31.36
N LEU A 112 15.65 -26.17 -30.58
CA LEU A 112 14.68 -25.11 -30.83
C LEU A 112 15.22 -23.99 -31.73
N GLY A 113 16.53 -23.97 -31.93
CA GLY A 113 17.29 -22.87 -32.53
C GLY A 113 18.57 -22.63 -31.73
N PHE A 114 18.90 -21.37 -31.51
CA PHE A 114 20.19 -20.91 -31.01
C PHE A 114 20.05 -19.95 -29.81
N SER A 115 21.03 -19.96 -28.92
CA SER A 115 21.21 -18.92 -27.90
C SER A 115 21.72 -17.63 -28.55
N TYR A 116 21.90 -16.56 -27.77
CA TYR A 116 22.44 -15.30 -28.31
C TYR A 116 23.83 -15.47 -28.93
N ASP A 117 24.70 -16.30 -28.34
CA ASP A 117 26.03 -16.64 -28.87
C ASP A 117 26.03 -17.91 -29.73
N GLU A 118 24.84 -18.36 -30.12
CA GLU A 118 24.63 -19.41 -31.12
C GLU A 118 25.04 -20.82 -30.71
N THR A 119 24.99 -21.08 -29.41
CA THR A 119 24.91 -22.44 -28.89
C THR A 119 23.53 -23.01 -29.20
N PRO A 120 23.41 -24.22 -29.79
CA PRO A 120 22.11 -24.85 -30.01
C PRO A 120 21.31 -24.98 -28.70
N VAL A 121 20.06 -24.52 -28.72
CA VAL A 121 19.16 -24.62 -27.57
C VAL A 121 18.41 -25.93 -27.65
N THR A 122 18.77 -26.88 -26.79
CA THR A 122 18.08 -28.17 -26.66
C THR A 122 16.64 -27.99 -26.19
N ASN A 123 15.75 -28.87 -26.65
CA ASN A 123 14.33 -28.84 -26.33
C ASN A 123 14.02 -29.76 -25.14
N THR A 124 13.48 -29.20 -24.05
CA THR A 124 13.06 -29.98 -22.86
C THR A 124 12.01 -31.04 -23.17
N ASP A 125 11.20 -30.84 -24.20
CA ASP A 125 10.12 -31.74 -24.59
C ASP A 125 10.57 -32.84 -25.55
N PHE A 126 11.80 -32.77 -26.06
CA PHE A 126 12.34 -33.79 -26.92
C PHE A 126 12.88 -34.95 -26.07
N PRO A 127 12.62 -36.22 -26.45
CA PRO A 127 13.22 -37.35 -25.76
C PRO A 127 14.74 -37.17 -25.71
N ASP A 128 15.36 -37.43 -24.56
CA ASP A 128 16.82 -37.46 -24.46
C ASP A 128 17.37 -38.49 -25.46
N ASP A 129 18.69 -38.56 -25.65
CA ASP A 129 19.35 -39.49 -26.59
C ASP A 129 19.14 -41.00 -26.34
N SER A 130 18.07 -41.37 -25.61
CA SER A 130 17.48 -42.68 -25.56
C SER A 130 17.17 -43.22 -26.96
N PRO A 131 17.75 -44.37 -27.37
CA PRO A 131 17.36 -45.06 -28.60
C PRO A 131 15.86 -45.43 -28.62
N THR A 132 15.19 -45.47 -27.47
CA THR A 132 13.77 -45.82 -27.33
C THR A 132 12.87 -44.63 -26.96
N GLY A 133 13.43 -43.42 -26.83
CA GLY A 133 12.72 -42.22 -26.43
C GLY A 133 12.16 -42.22 -24.99
N ALA A 134 12.35 -43.32 -24.26
CA ALA A 134 11.88 -43.44 -22.89
C ALA A 134 13.05 -43.19 -21.93
N THR A 135 12.94 -42.12 -21.16
CA THR A 135 13.80 -41.87 -20.00
C THR A 135 12.96 -42.29 -18.81
N TYR A 136 13.19 -43.52 -18.34
CA TYR A 136 12.48 -44.08 -17.20
C TYR A 136 13.07 -43.65 -15.84
N SER A 137 14.10 -42.80 -15.87
CA SER A 137 14.79 -42.30 -14.67
C SER A 137 14.28 -40.90 -14.29
N SER A 138 14.08 -40.71 -13.00
CA SER A 138 13.74 -39.42 -12.41
C SER A 138 14.97 -38.49 -12.37
N PRO A 139 14.83 -37.17 -12.60
CA PRO A 139 15.94 -36.22 -12.44
C PRO A 139 16.60 -36.25 -11.06
N TRP A 140 15.87 -36.70 -10.04
CA TRP A 140 16.36 -36.86 -8.67
C TRP A 140 17.42 -37.97 -8.51
N ASP A 141 17.48 -38.91 -9.46
CA ASP A 141 18.40 -40.04 -9.42
C ASP A 141 19.68 -39.78 -10.24
N TRP A 142 19.79 -38.60 -10.84
CA TRP A 142 20.89 -38.26 -11.74
C TRP A 142 22.13 -37.78 -11.00
N VAL A 143 23.29 -38.14 -11.53
CA VAL A 143 24.58 -37.61 -11.09
C VAL A 143 25.08 -36.67 -12.18
N GLU A 144 25.03 -35.38 -11.89
CA GLU A 144 25.36 -34.31 -12.85
C GLU A 144 26.87 -34.11 -12.97
N HIS A 145 27.35 -33.95 -14.20
CA HIS A 145 28.75 -33.78 -14.56
C HIS A 145 29.15 -32.31 -14.62
N ASP A 146 30.37 -32.02 -14.22
CA ASP A 146 30.98 -30.71 -14.45
C ASP A 146 31.11 -30.43 -15.97
N LEU A 147 30.61 -29.28 -16.39
CA LEU A 147 30.63 -28.81 -17.77
C LEU A 147 31.76 -27.79 -18.02
N GLY A 148 32.53 -27.47 -16.97
CA GLY A 148 33.76 -26.69 -17.05
C GLY A 148 33.53 -25.25 -17.54
N LEU A 149 34.43 -24.80 -18.42
CA LEU A 149 34.51 -23.40 -18.86
C LEU A 149 33.23 -22.91 -19.56
N GLU A 150 32.50 -23.78 -20.26
CA GLU A 150 31.26 -23.39 -20.94
C GLU A 150 30.17 -22.97 -19.95
N ALA A 151 30.06 -23.71 -18.83
CA ALA A 151 29.15 -23.36 -17.75
C ALA A 151 29.56 -22.03 -17.11
N GLU A 152 30.84 -21.88 -16.74
CA GLU A 152 31.37 -20.65 -16.16
C GLU A 152 31.08 -19.41 -17.03
N ILE A 153 31.35 -19.50 -18.33
CA ILE A 153 31.07 -18.41 -19.29
C ILE A 153 29.58 -18.10 -19.37
N SER A 154 28.71 -19.11 -19.39
CA SER A 154 27.26 -18.91 -19.49
C SER A 154 26.71 -18.17 -18.26
N TRP A 155 27.17 -18.52 -17.07
CA TRP A 155 26.76 -17.90 -15.81
C TRP A 155 27.36 -16.51 -15.63
N ALA A 156 28.61 -16.29 -16.07
CA ALA A 156 29.29 -15.00 -16.00
C ALA A 156 28.50 -13.87 -16.69
N ARG A 157 27.70 -14.20 -17.70
CA ARG A 157 26.91 -13.25 -18.49
C ARG A 157 25.62 -12.80 -17.82
N LEU A 158 25.15 -13.53 -16.80
CA LEU A 158 23.96 -13.17 -16.05
C LEU A 158 24.27 -12.10 -15.01
N SER A 159 23.33 -11.16 -14.83
CA SER A 159 23.32 -10.28 -13.67
C SER A 159 23.13 -11.07 -12.37
N GLU A 160 23.51 -10.49 -11.24
CA GLU A 160 23.31 -11.11 -9.93
C GLU A 160 21.83 -11.47 -9.67
N SER A 161 20.90 -10.59 -10.05
CA SER A 161 19.46 -10.84 -9.95
C SER A 161 19.00 -12.01 -10.82
N GLN A 162 19.54 -12.16 -12.04
CA GLN A 162 19.24 -13.31 -12.90
C GLN A 162 19.78 -14.60 -12.28
N ARG A 163 21.00 -14.60 -11.76
CA ARG A 163 21.57 -15.79 -11.09
C ARG A 163 20.76 -16.21 -9.87
N SER A 164 20.35 -15.23 -9.06
CA SER A 164 19.51 -15.47 -7.90
C SER A 164 18.15 -16.05 -8.30
N LEU A 165 17.52 -15.52 -9.36
CA LEU A 165 16.25 -16.06 -9.85
C LEU A 165 16.41 -17.51 -10.29
N VAL A 166 17.39 -17.82 -11.15
CA VAL A 166 17.60 -19.18 -11.65
C VAL A 166 17.82 -20.16 -10.49
N SER A 167 18.63 -19.78 -9.51
CA SER A 167 18.99 -20.64 -8.37
C SER A 167 17.82 -20.92 -7.40
N GLN A 168 16.81 -20.05 -7.38
CA GLN A 168 15.66 -20.13 -6.46
C GLN A 168 14.36 -20.53 -7.16
N SER A 169 14.39 -20.64 -8.49
CA SER A 169 13.18 -20.91 -9.26
C SER A 169 12.86 -22.40 -9.29
N PRO A 170 11.56 -22.75 -9.30
CA PRO A 170 11.16 -24.09 -9.68
C PRO A 170 11.54 -24.35 -11.15
N LEU A 171 11.99 -25.57 -11.39
CA LEU A 171 12.42 -26.11 -12.66
C LEU A 171 11.38 -27.12 -13.15
N SER A 172 11.23 -27.17 -14.46
CA SER A 172 10.38 -28.12 -15.18
C SER A 172 11.23 -28.92 -16.16
N TYR A 173 10.96 -30.21 -16.26
CA TYR A 173 11.54 -31.09 -17.28
C TYR A 173 10.41 -31.82 -17.98
N ARG A 174 10.34 -31.77 -19.32
CA ARG A 174 9.23 -32.35 -20.11
C ARG A 174 7.84 -31.90 -19.65
N ARG A 175 7.72 -30.62 -19.27
CA ARG A 175 6.50 -30.00 -18.71
C ARG A 175 6.04 -30.58 -17.36
N ASP A 176 6.81 -31.47 -16.76
CA ASP A 176 6.57 -31.95 -15.41
C ASP A 176 7.36 -31.11 -14.39
N THR A 177 6.66 -30.64 -13.38
CA THR A 177 7.24 -30.06 -12.16
C THR A 177 7.05 -31.06 -11.04
N TYR A 178 8.13 -31.69 -10.59
CA TYR A 178 8.10 -32.48 -9.37
C TYR A 178 8.32 -31.51 -8.20
N GLY A 179 7.47 -31.53 -7.18
CA GLY A 179 7.60 -30.61 -6.03
C GLY A 179 9.01 -30.69 -5.42
N GLY A 180 9.64 -29.54 -5.15
CA GLY A 180 11.06 -29.46 -4.74
C GLY A 180 12.06 -29.42 -5.89
N MET A 181 11.56 -29.60 -7.12
CA MET A 181 12.11 -29.28 -8.43
C MET A 181 12.92 -27.99 -8.54
N ASP A 182 14.05 -27.79 -7.86
CA ASP A 182 14.83 -26.55 -7.95
C ASP A 182 16.32 -26.82 -8.07
N PHE A 183 17.09 -25.75 -8.21
CA PHE A 183 18.53 -25.82 -8.42
C PHE A 183 19.24 -26.58 -7.28
N ALA A 184 18.83 -26.36 -6.03
CA ALA A 184 19.43 -27.02 -4.87
C ALA A 184 18.94 -28.46 -4.72
N GLY A 185 17.65 -28.72 -4.95
CA GLY A 185 17.05 -30.05 -4.88
C GLY A 185 17.72 -31.02 -5.86
N LEU A 186 18.01 -30.56 -7.07
CA LEU A 186 18.68 -31.36 -8.10
C LEU A 186 20.22 -31.41 -7.96
N GLY A 187 20.80 -30.78 -6.93
CA GLY A 187 22.26 -30.71 -6.78
C GLY A 187 22.95 -29.97 -7.92
N LEU A 188 22.24 -29.04 -8.59
CA LEU A 188 22.81 -28.22 -9.64
C LEU A 188 23.72 -27.16 -9.04
N THR A 189 24.74 -26.82 -9.81
CA THR A 189 25.75 -25.82 -9.52
C THR A 189 26.02 -25.02 -10.78
N THR A 190 26.70 -23.88 -10.63
CA THR A 190 27.13 -23.10 -11.78
C THR A 190 28.18 -23.80 -12.64
N GLY A 191 28.78 -24.90 -12.16
CA GLY A 191 29.77 -25.70 -12.91
C GLY A 191 29.14 -26.83 -13.73
N ASN A 192 28.06 -27.45 -13.23
CA ASN A 192 27.39 -28.58 -13.91
C ASN A 192 26.15 -28.18 -14.72
N SER A 193 25.93 -26.88 -14.95
CA SER A 193 24.79 -26.38 -15.72
C SER A 193 25.16 -25.21 -16.63
N ILE A 194 24.66 -25.23 -17.87
CA ILE A 194 24.86 -24.16 -18.85
C ILE A 194 23.54 -23.41 -19.05
N ILE A 195 23.59 -22.08 -18.99
CA ILE A 195 22.45 -21.22 -19.32
C ILE A 195 22.32 -21.13 -20.84
N LEU A 196 21.27 -21.74 -21.39
CA LEU A 196 20.96 -21.67 -22.83
C LEU A 196 20.16 -20.41 -23.17
N THR A 197 19.16 -20.07 -22.34
CA THR A 197 18.37 -18.85 -22.50
C THR A 197 18.30 -18.10 -21.17
N PRO A 198 18.67 -16.81 -21.13
CA PRO A 198 18.65 -16.04 -19.89
C PRO A 198 17.22 -15.63 -19.51
N PRO A 199 16.88 -15.59 -18.21
CA PRO A 199 15.55 -15.15 -17.78
C PRO A 199 15.37 -13.64 -17.89
N ALA A 200 14.12 -13.22 -17.97
CA ALA A 200 13.65 -11.85 -17.87
C ALA A 200 12.32 -11.78 -17.11
N TRP A 201 11.68 -10.61 -17.09
CA TRP A 201 10.32 -10.50 -16.55
C TRP A 201 9.36 -11.47 -17.25
N HIS A 202 9.14 -11.30 -18.56
CA HIS A 202 8.21 -12.12 -19.34
C HIS A 202 8.90 -13.18 -20.20
N LEU A 203 10.14 -13.55 -19.87
CA LEU A 203 10.85 -14.65 -20.53
C LEU A 203 11.37 -15.59 -19.46
N GLY A 204 11.07 -16.87 -19.63
CA GLY A 204 11.68 -17.95 -18.88
C GLY A 204 13.14 -18.17 -19.26
N PHE A 205 13.71 -19.18 -18.63
CA PHE A 205 15.08 -19.62 -18.87
C PHE A 205 15.16 -21.10 -19.17
N ALA A 206 16.27 -21.52 -19.77
CA ALA A 206 16.59 -22.91 -20.04
C ALA A 206 18.01 -23.23 -19.57
N LEU A 207 18.15 -24.37 -18.90
CA LEU A 207 19.39 -24.91 -18.34
C LEU A 207 19.71 -26.23 -19.01
N TYR A 208 20.92 -26.38 -19.53
CA TYR A 208 21.46 -27.64 -20.02
C TYR A 208 22.30 -28.32 -18.96
N THR A 209 22.12 -29.63 -18.78
CA THR A 209 22.95 -30.45 -17.88
C THR A 209 23.36 -31.75 -18.57
N ARG A 210 24.37 -32.43 -18.03
CA ARG A 210 24.78 -33.78 -18.46
C ARG A 210 24.90 -34.70 -17.26
N HIS A 211 24.31 -35.87 -17.35
CA HIS A 211 24.26 -36.83 -16.25
C HIS A 211 24.52 -38.26 -16.72
N ASP A 212 24.93 -39.11 -15.78
CA ASP A 212 24.89 -40.56 -15.96
C ASP A 212 23.49 -41.10 -15.68
N MET A 213 23.02 -42.00 -16.55
CA MET A 213 21.79 -42.76 -16.29
C MET A 213 21.99 -43.69 -15.07
N PRO A 214 21.03 -43.76 -14.13
CA PRO A 214 21.17 -44.55 -12.90
C PRO A 214 21.60 -45.99 -13.17
N GLY A 215 22.69 -46.43 -12.52
CA GLY A 215 23.23 -47.78 -12.66
C GLY A 215 23.97 -48.05 -13.98
N THR A 216 24.29 -47.02 -14.77
CA THR A 216 25.05 -47.14 -16.02
C THR A 216 26.13 -46.05 -16.11
N THR A 217 27.03 -46.18 -17.10
CA THR A 217 27.99 -45.11 -17.48
C THR A 217 27.55 -44.39 -18.76
N GLN A 218 26.29 -44.54 -19.16
CA GLN A 218 25.77 -43.88 -20.35
C GLN A 218 25.46 -42.42 -20.00
N MET A 219 26.33 -41.52 -20.47
CA MET A 219 26.13 -40.08 -20.36
C MET A 219 24.99 -39.61 -21.26
N ARG A 220 24.13 -38.76 -20.69
CA ARG A 220 22.98 -38.14 -21.36
C ARG A 220 22.90 -36.66 -21.02
N TYR A 221 22.03 -35.94 -21.72
CA TYR A 221 21.74 -34.56 -21.42
C TYR A 221 20.28 -34.37 -20.98
N ALA A 222 20.05 -33.34 -20.18
CA ALA A 222 18.71 -32.84 -19.90
C ALA A 222 18.65 -31.34 -20.18
N THR A 223 17.43 -30.85 -20.38
CA THR A 223 17.16 -29.43 -20.42
C THR A 223 16.03 -29.10 -19.47
N PHE A 224 16.35 -28.35 -18.44
CA PHE A 224 15.35 -27.83 -17.51
C PHE A 224 14.91 -26.45 -17.99
N THR A 225 13.65 -26.12 -17.74
CA THR A 225 13.11 -24.78 -17.98
C THR A 225 12.57 -24.20 -16.69
N GLY A 226 12.63 -22.88 -16.56
CA GLY A 226 12.04 -22.18 -15.42
C GLY A 226 11.41 -20.86 -15.84
N PRO A 227 10.57 -20.29 -14.97
CA PRO A 227 9.79 -19.10 -15.31
C PRO A 227 10.66 -17.83 -15.31
N GLY A 228 10.15 -16.82 -16.01
CA GLY A 228 10.56 -15.44 -15.79
C GLY A 228 9.93 -14.90 -14.51
N SER A 229 10.41 -13.76 -14.03
CA SER A 229 9.80 -13.11 -12.87
C SER A 229 10.02 -11.61 -12.91
N GLY A 230 8.98 -10.84 -12.60
CA GLY A 230 9.09 -9.41 -12.46
C GLY A 230 7.86 -8.82 -11.79
N GLN A 231 8.10 -7.75 -11.04
CA GLN A 231 7.05 -7.00 -10.34
C GLN A 231 7.51 -5.56 -10.17
N ILE A 232 6.55 -4.66 -10.01
CA ILE A 232 6.82 -3.26 -9.67
C ILE A 232 6.03 -2.86 -8.43
N ALA A 233 6.64 -2.07 -7.56
CA ALA A 233 5.93 -1.40 -6.48
C ALA A 233 5.63 0.04 -6.91
N LEU A 234 4.37 0.28 -7.23
CA LEU A 234 3.85 1.58 -7.63
C LEU A 234 3.19 2.28 -6.44
N TYR A 235 3.55 3.54 -6.25
CA TYR A 235 3.05 4.36 -5.16
C TYR A 235 2.34 5.59 -5.71
N SER A 236 1.36 6.06 -4.94
CA SER A 236 0.63 7.29 -5.19
C SER A 236 0.49 8.10 -3.91
N ARG A 237 0.41 9.41 -4.05
CA ARG A 237 0.19 10.36 -2.96
C ARG A 237 -0.78 11.44 -3.42
N LEU A 238 -1.65 11.86 -2.51
CA LEU A 238 -2.55 12.99 -2.66
C LEU A 238 -2.18 14.05 -1.62
N GLU A 239 -2.08 15.29 -2.05
CA GLU A 239 -1.78 16.45 -1.19
C GLU A 239 -2.78 17.57 -1.47
N ILE A 240 -3.47 18.06 -0.44
CA ILE A 240 -4.39 19.20 -0.58
C ILE A 240 -3.59 20.50 -0.59
N LEU A 241 -3.80 21.30 -1.62
CA LEU A 241 -3.15 22.61 -1.82
C LEU A 241 -4.08 23.77 -1.45
N SER A 242 -5.39 23.57 -1.42
CA SER A 242 -6.33 24.59 -0.96
C SER A 242 -6.11 24.90 0.53
N PRO A 243 -6.24 26.17 0.94
CA PRO A 243 -6.28 26.51 2.35
C PRO A 243 -7.56 25.90 2.95
N LEU A 244 -7.38 24.94 3.84
CA LEU A 244 -8.47 24.35 4.60
C LEU A 244 -8.69 25.14 5.89
N GLY A 245 -9.95 25.22 6.32
CA GLY A 245 -10.33 25.78 7.62
C GLY A 245 -9.96 24.84 8.77
N ALA A 246 -10.37 25.21 9.99
CA ALA A 246 -10.19 24.36 11.16
C ALA A 246 -10.80 22.97 10.92
N GLY A 247 -10.06 21.92 11.31
CA GLY A 247 -10.47 20.54 11.12
C GLY A 247 -10.44 20.04 9.67
N ASP A 248 -9.57 20.59 8.82
CA ASP A 248 -9.43 20.21 7.41
C ASP A 248 -10.72 20.39 6.60
N THR A 249 -11.44 21.49 6.85
CA THR A 249 -12.73 21.79 6.21
C THR A 249 -12.58 22.66 4.96
N LEU A 250 -13.36 22.37 3.92
CA LEU A 250 -13.50 23.21 2.74
C LEU A 250 -14.80 24.02 2.83
N VAL A 251 -14.68 25.34 3.00
CA VAL A 251 -15.83 26.23 3.18
C VAL A 251 -16.26 26.82 1.84
N ILE A 252 -17.54 26.68 1.48
CA ILE A 252 -18.15 27.42 0.37
C ILE A 252 -18.54 28.81 0.87
N PRO A 253 -17.89 29.91 0.46
CA PRO A 253 -18.15 31.25 1.01
C PRO A 253 -19.62 31.66 0.90
N ALA A 254 -20.11 32.46 1.86
CA ALA A 254 -21.44 33.05 1.79
C ALA A 254 -21.65 33.80 0.46
N GLY A 255 -22.76 33.53 -0.23
CA GLY A 255 -23.06 34.14 -1.53
C GLY A 255 -22.31 33.54 -2.74
N ALA A 256 -21.34 32.64 -2.53
CA ALA A 256 -20.69 31.90 -3.62
C ALA A 256 -21.49 30.63 -3.99
N SER A 257 -21.58 30.33 -5.28
CA SER A 257 -22.22 29.10 -5.79
C SER A 257 -21.33 27.86 -5.72
N SER A 258 -20.01 28.03 -5.62
CA SER A 258 -19.04 26.95 -5.52
C SER A 258 -17.74 27.41 -4.83
N VAL A 259 -16.88 26.45 -4.51
CA VAL A 259 -15.49 26.68 -4.08
C VAL A 259 -14.57 25.70 -4.80
N ASP A 260 -13.36 26.14 -5.13
CA ASP A 260 -12.38 25.31 -5.80
C ASP A 260 -11.46 24.60 -4.79
N LEU A 261 -11.43 23.28 -4.88
CA LEU A 261 -10.47 22.44 -4.18
C LEU A 261 -9.28 22.15 -5.09
N ARG A 262 -8.12 22.72 -4.74
CA ARG A 262 -6.84 22.47 -5.40
C ARG A 262 -6.11 21.37 -4.66
N TYR A 263 -5.60 20.39 -5.39
CA TYR A 263 -4.82 19.30 -4.84
C TYR A 263 -3.82 18.78 -5.86
N ARG A 264 -2.75 18.15 -5.37
CA ARG A 264 -1.70 17.51 -6.17
C ARG A 264 -1.81 16.00 -6.03
N LEU A 265 -1.86 15.32 -7.16
CA LEU A 265 -1.61 13.89 -7.21
C LEU A 265 -0.17 13.66 -7.65
N SER A 266 0.54 12.77 -6.96
CA SER A 266 1.88 12.33 -7.34
C SER A 266 1.92 10.81 -7.42
N GLY A 267 2.69 10.27 -8.37
CA GLY A 267 2.92 8.84 -8.54
C GLY A 267 4.40 8.55 -8.79
N TRP A 268 4.90 7.42 -8.30
CA TRP A 268 6.28 6.99 -8.55
C TRP A 268 6.43 5.48 -8.40
N ILE A 269 7.45 4.93 -9.05
CA ILE A 269 7.89 3.54 -8.88
C ILE A 269 8.93 3.53 -7.77
N GLY A 270 8.62 2.91 -6.64
CA GLY A 270 9.55 2.86 -5.50
C GLY A 270 10.55 1.72 -5.60
N GLN A 271 10.16 0.60 -6.21
CA GLN A 271 11.08 -0.52 -6.46
C GLN A 271 10.64 -1.37 -7.64
N PHE A 272 11.61 -2.05 -8.25
CA PHE A 272 11.38 -3.24 -9.08
C PHE A 272 11.72 -4.47 -8.26
N GLY A 273 10.97 -5.56 -8.47
CA GLY A 273 11.31 -6.87 -7.93
C GLY A 273 11.43 -7.91 -9.05
N GLY A 274 12.08 -9.03 -8.75
CA GLY A 274 12.44 -10.03 -9.74
C GLY A 274 13.42 -9.44 -10.76
N LEU A 275 13.08 -9.53 -12.04
CA LEU A 275 13.87 -9.04 -13.18
C LEU A 275 13.20 -7.90 -13.94
N ALA A 276 12.15 -7.31 -13.39
CA ALA A 276 11.52 -6.14 -13.98
C ALA A 276 12.48 -4.95 -13.98
N THR A 277 12.48 -4.17 -15.06
CA THR A 277 13.24 -2.93 -15.18
C THR A 277 12.38 -1.82 -15.75
N LEU A 278 12.87 -0.58 -15.70
CA LEU A 278 12.20 0.56 -16.31
C LEU A 278 11.97 0.37 -17.82
N LYS A 279 12.86 -0.33 -18.53
CA LYS A 279 12.72 -0.59 -19.97
C LYS A 279 11.57 -1.52 -20.31
N ASP A 280 11.12 -2.34 -19.34
CA ASP A 280 9.99 -3.25 -19.53
C ASP A 280 8.64 -2.52 -19.42
N LEU A 281 8.65 -1.25 -18.99
CA LEU A 281 7.47 -0.39 -18.95
C LEU A 281 7.32 0.40 -20.24
N ALA A 282 6.11 0.36 -20.81
CA ALA A 282 5.76 1.11 -22.00
C ALA A 282 5.27 2.52 -21.64
N ASN A 283 4.43 2.61 -20.61
CA ASN A 283 3.81 3.86 -20.21
C ASN A 283 3.66 3.91 -18.69
N CYS A 284 3.68 5.13 -18.13
CA CYS A 284 3.32 5.38 -16.75
C CYS A 284 2.66 6.75 -16.62
N GLY A 285 2.06 7.05 -15.47
CA GLY A 285 1.43 8.34 -15.24
C GLY A 285 0.67 8.44 -13.93
N VAL A 286 -0.02 9.56 -13.79
CA VAL A 286 -0.83 9.89 -12.61
C VAL A 286 -2.04 10.73 -13.03
N GLY A 287 -3.14 10.63 -12.29
CA GLY A 287 -4.31 11.47 -12.50
C GLY A 287 -5.58 10.90 -11.92
N ASN A 288 -6.70 11.46 -12.37
CA ASN A 288 -8.04 10.97 -12.09
C ASN A 288 -9.00 11.45 -13.20
N SER A 289 -10.31 11.32 -12.97
CA SER A 289 -11.35 11.71 -13.91
C SER A 289 -11.32 13.18 -14.37
N LEU A 290 -10.66 14.08 -13.63
CA LEU A 290 -10.51 15.48 -14.05
C LEU A 290 -9.42 15.66 -15.11
N SER A 291 -8.27 15.00 -14.91
CA SER A 291 -7.17 15.02 -15.87
C SER A 291 -6.14 13.95 -15.52
N TRP A 292 -5.46 13.46 -16.57
CA TRP A 292 -4.34 12.54 -16.47
C TRP A 292 -3.07 13.15 -17.04
N LYS A 293 -1.92 12.73 -16.52
CA LYS A 293 -0.60 13.10 -17.00
C LYS A 293 0.25 11.86 -17.19
N SER A 294 0.78 11.70 -18.39
CA SER A 294 1.82 10.71 -18.66
C SER A 294 3.12 11.08 -17.95
N GLY A 295 3.72 10.07 -17.33
CA GLY A 295 5.01 10.12 -16.68
C GLY A 295 6.13 9.57 -17.57
N SER A 296 7.36 9.74 -17.11
CA SER A 296 8.53 9.04 -17.64
C SER A 296 9.50 8.74 -16.49
N GLY A 297 10.35 7.74 -16.67
CA GLY A 297 11.26 7.32 -15.60
C GLY A 297 10.54 6.81 -14.36
N LEU A 298 11.19 6.94 -13.20
CA LEU A 298 10.68 6.43 -11.92
C LEU A 298 9.72 7.38 -11.21
N GLY A 299 9.57 8.62 -11.68
CA GLY A 299 8.82 9.67 -11.00
C GLY A 299 9.68 10.46 -9.99
N PRO A 300 9.05 11.28 -9.13
CA PRO A 300 7.61 11.46 -9.03
C PRO A 300 7.04 12.19 -10.24
N TRP A 301 5.97 11.63 -10.82
CA TRP A 301 5.13 12.33 -11.79
C TRP A 301 4.01 12.99 -11.00
N SER A 302 3.78 14.28 -11.24
CA SER A 302 2.76 15.04 -10.50
C SER A 302 1.85 15.85 -11.42
N ILE A 303 0.58 15.94 -11.04
CA ILE A 303 -0.43 16.79 -11.66
C ILE A 303 -1.19 17.56 -10.58
N ASP A 304 -1.31 18.87 -10.77
CA ASP A 304 -2.15 19.73 -9.94
C ASP A 304 -3.54 19.80 -10.57
N LEU A 305 -4.55 19.52 -9.77
CA LEU A 305 -5.94 19.42 -10.18
C LEU A 305 -6.78 20.42 -9.40
N VAL A 306 -7.88 20.84 -10.03
CA VAL A 306 -8.87 21.73 -9.42
C VAL A 306 -10.23 21.10 -9.57
N GLN A 307 -10.86 20.75 -8.44
CA GLN A 307 -12.22 20.27 -8.39
C GLN A 307 -13.12 21.39 -7.88
N SER A 308 -14.02 21.89 -8.72
CA SER A 308 -15.03 22.86 -8.27
C SER A 308 -16.16 22.13 -7.55
N VAL A 309 -16.35 22.46 -6.27
CA VAL A 309 -17.38 21.89 -5.42
C VAL A 309 -18.55 22.87 -5.38
N SER A 310 -19.62 22.55 -6.11
CA SER A 310 -20.85 23.34 -6.11
C SER A 310 -21.55 23.27 -4.76
N ARG A 311 -22.19 24.37 -4.34
CA ARG A 311 -23.08 24.42 -3.18
C ARG A 311 -24.22 23.39 -3.27
N THR A 312 -24.65 23.05 -4.48
CA THR A 312 -25.65 21.99 -4.71
C THR A 312 -25.16 20.60 -4.26
N TYR A 313 -23.84 20.39 -4.11
CA TYR A 313 -23.27 19.14 -3.57
C TYR A 313 -23.79 18.85 -2.16
N LEU A 314 -23.95 19.90 -1.35
CA LEU A 314 -24.42 19.82 0.03
C LEU A 314 -25.90 19.41 0.11
N GLY A 315 -26.68 19.68 -0.93
CA GLY A 315 -28.12 19.39 -0.94
C GLY A 315 -28.84 20.18 0.16
N THR A 316 -29.51 19.47 1.06
CA THR A 316 -30.17 20.04 2.24
C THR A 316 -29.30 20.03 3.50
N SER A 317 -28.09 19.48 3.43
CA SER A 317 -27.18 19.38 4.57
C SER A 317 -26.29 20.63 4.67
N ALA A 318 -26.01 21.10 5.89
CA ALA A 318 -25.06 22.19 6.09
C ALA A 318 -23.59 21.74 5.92
N THR A 319 -23.32 20.44 6.09
CA THR A 319 -22.01 19.84 5.83
C THR A 319 -22.13 18.51 5.10
N LYS A 320 -21.08 18.14 4.34
CA LYS A 320 -21.01 16.86 3.64
C LYS A 320 -19.56 16.46 3.37
N ASN A 321 -19.23 15.20 3.59
CA ASN A 321 -17.91 14.65 3.27
C ASN A 321 -17.71 14.53 1.75
N LEU A 322 -16.59 15.04 1.26
CA LEU A 322 -16.11 14.88 -0.11
C LEU A 322 -14.85 13.99 -0.09
N THR A 323 -14.91 12.84 -0.75
CA THR A 323 -13.72 12.02 -0.98
C THR A 323 -13.09 12.42 -2.30
N VAL A 324 -11.86 12.92 -2.24
CA VAL A 324 -11.01 13.10 -3.42
C VAL A 324 -10.13 11.88 -3.56
N SER A 325 -10.03 11.34 -4.76
CA SER A 325 -9.15 10.24 -5.08
C SER A 325 -8.39 10.47 -6.37
N GLY A 326 -7.28 9.77 -6.49
CA GLY A 326 -6.49 9.73 -7.69
C GLY A 326 -5.59 8.51 -7.73
N GLN A 327 -5.03 8.27 -8.90
CA GLN A 327 -4.29 7.05 -9.18
C GLN A 327 -2.96 7.35 -9.84
N ALA A 328 -1.94 6.62 -9.43
CA ALA A 328 -0.75 6.40 -10.25
C ALA A 328 -0.94 5.10 -11.03
N TRP A 329 -0.42 5.05 -12.26
CA TRP A 329 -0.50 3.86 -13.10
C TRP A 329 0.82 3.61 -13.84
N ALA A 330 1.06 2.35 -14.18
CA ALA A 330 2.13 1.91 -15.06
C ALA A 330 1.67 0.71 -15.91
N VAL A 331 2.15 0.63 -17.15
CA VAL A 331 1.78 -0.40 -18.11
C VAL A 331 3.04 -1.02 -18.70
N SER A 332 3.15 -2.35 -18.65
CA SER A 332 4.26 -3.09 -19.28
C SER A 332 4.11 -3.14 -20.80
N TRP A 333 5.19 -3.46 -21.52
CA TRP A 333 5.10 -3.74 -22.95
C TRP A 333 4.27 -4.99 -23.31
N MET A 334 3.95 -5.82 -22.33
CA MET A 334 3.04 -6.97 -22.48
C MET A 334 1.58 -6.64 -22.20
N GLY A 335 1.29 -5.43 -21.70
CA GLY A 335 -0.06 -4.98 -21.37
C GLY A 335 -0.49 -5.24 -19.93
N ASP A 336 0.44 -5.60 -19.03
CA ASP A 336 0.14 -5.67 -17.60
C ASP A 336 -0.08 -4.27 -17.05
N ILE A 337 -1.16 -4.07 -16.29
CA ILE A 337 -1.54 -2.77 -15.74
C ILE A 337 -1.35 -2.79 -14.23
N PHE A 338 -0.58 -1.84 -13.73
CA PHE A 338 -0.35 -1.60 -12.31
C PHE A 338 -0.99 -0.29 -11.91
N VAL A 339 -1.74 -0.30 -10.81
CA VAL A 339 -2.44 0.88 -10.30
C VAL A 339 -2.21 1.02 -8.80
N SER A 340 -1.97 2.25 -8.36
CA SER A 340 -1.91 2.64 -6.96
C SER A 340 -2.88 3.78 -6.74
N THR A 341 -3.73 3.70 -5.71
CA THR A 341 -4.75 4.71 -5.42
C THR A 341 -4.38 5.49 -4.16
N ALA A 342 -4.54 6.81 -4.20
CA ALA A 342 -4.50 7.68 -3.04
C ALA A 342 -5.85 8.38 -2.90
N SER A 343 -6.37 8.45 -1.69
CA SER A 343 -7.62 9.16 -1.40
C SER A 343 -7.54 9.92 -0.08
N GLN A 344 -8.30 11.01 -0.01
CA GLN A 344 -8.46 11.82 1.19
C GLN A 344 -9.90 12.31 1.26
N THR A 345 -10.47 12.27 2.47
CA THR A 345 -11.82 12.78 2.74
C THR A 345 -11.72 14.14 3.42
N ILE A 346 -12.49 15.10 2.92
CA ILE A 346 -12.55 16.49 3.38
C ILE A 346 -14.00 16.81 3.69
N GLU A 347 -14.27 17.49 4.80
CA GLU A 347 -15.62 17.97 5.09
C GLU A 347 -15.88 19.29 4.34
N VAL A 348 -16.96 19.35 3.57
CA VAL A 348 -17.41 20.57 2.88
C VAL A 348 -18.50 21.22 3.73
N VAL A 349 -18.41 22.53 3.94
CA VAL A 349 -19.32 23.30 4.81
C VAL A 349 -19.94 24.48 4.06
N ASP A 350 -21.24 24.71 4.24
CA ASP A 350 -21.90 25.91 3.76
C ASP A 350 -21.52 27.13 4.63
N GLY A 351 -20.81 28.11 4.04
CA GLY A 351 -20.44 29.36 4.70
C GLY A 351 -21.54 30.43 4.71
N ALA A 352 -22.70 30.24 4.07
CA ALA A 352 -23.85 31.15 4.19
C ALA A 352 -24.61 30.98 5.50
N THR A 353 -24.43 29.86 6.20
CA THR A 353 -24.72 29.74 7.62
C THR A 353 -23.59 30.37 8.40
N ALA A 354 -23.84 31.47 9.12
CA ALA A 354 -22.86 32.03 10.05
C ALA A 354 -22.37 30.89 10.97
N PRO A 355 -21.06 30.59 11.01
CA PRO A 355 -20.58 29.37 11.65
C PRO A 355 -20.91 29.41 13.14
N PHE A 356 -21.57 28.36 13.64
CA PHE A 356 -21.70 28.16 15.08
C PHE A 356 -20.30 27.95 15.67
N THR A 357 -19.79 28.96 16.37
CA THR A 357 -18.54 28.96 17.11
C THR A 357 -18.80 29.07 18.61
N ILE A 358 -17.90 28.47 19.39
CA ILE A 358 -17.85 28.48 20.85
C ILE A 358 -16.50 29.08 21.25
N ALA A 359 -16.50 30.15 22.03
CA ALA A 359 -15.34 30.62 22.78
C ALA A 359 -15.44 30.10 24.23
N LEU A 360 -14.28 29.73 24.78
CA LEU A 360 -14.15 29.21 26.13
C LEU A 360 -12.94 29.91 26.74
N ASP A 361 -13.15 30.61 27.84
CA ASP A 361 -12.11 31.21 28.66
C ASP A 361 -12.29 30.77 30.12
N THR A 362 -11.22 30.85 30.90
CA THR A 362 -11.19 30.37 32.28
C THR A 362 -10.46 31.34 33.19
N SER A 363 -11.08 31.67 34.33
CA SER A 363 -10.51 32.53 35.36
C SER A 363 -10.66 31.91 36.76
N GLY A 364 -9.77 32.28 37.68
CA GLY A 364 -9.76 31.79 39.06
C GLY A 364 -10.19 32.88 40.04
N SER A 365 -11.04 32.56 41.01
CA SER A 365 -11.59 33.55 41.94
C SER A 365 -10.58 34.13 42.94
N LEU A 366 -9.46 33.44 43.16
CA LEU A 366 -8.44 33.85 44.14
C LEU A 366 -7.27 34.56 43.47
N ASP A 367 -7.22 34.61 42.12
CA ASP A 367 -6.15 35.22 41.32
C ASP A 367 -4.73 34.87 41.83
N TYR A 368 -4.59 33.69 42.46
CA TYR A 368 -3.43 33.35 43.30
C TYR A 368 -2.14 33.34 42.50
N PHE A 369 -2.18 32.79 41.28
CA PHE A 369 -1.05 32.79 40.34
C PHE A 369 -1.04 34.01 39.39
N ALA A 370 -2.03 34.90 39.48
CA ALA A 370 -2.20 36.05 38.59
C ALA A 370 -1.62 37.35 39.16
N SER A 371 -1.42 37.45 40.49
CA SER A 371 -0.97 38.68 41.15
C SER A 371 0.46 38.59 41.72
N ARG A 372 1.39 39.36 41.15
CA ARG A 372 2.74 39.58 41.68
C ARG A 372 2.68 40.33 43.01
N ASN A 373 2.68 39.64 44.14
CA ASN A 373 3.14 40.25 45.40
C ASN A 373 4.42 39.53 45.86
N ASN A 374 5.53 40.22 45.63
CA ASN A 374 6.91 39.72 45.68
C ASN A 374 7.45 39.43 47.09
N GLU A 375 6.60 39.09 48.07
CA GLU A 375 7.08 38.79 49.43
C GLU A 375 7.57 37.36 49.62
N PHE A 376 7.29 36.47 48.66
CA PHE A 376 7.70 35.07 48.74
C PHE A 376 8.38 34.67 47.44
N ASP A 377 9.64 34.24 47.55
CA ASP A 377 10.61 33.99 46.47
C ASP A 377 10.29 32.70 45.67
N TYR A 378 9.02 32.53 45.29
CA TYR A 378 8.56 31.44 44.45
C TYR A 378 8.57 31.87 42.99
N ASN A 379 9.19 31.06 42.11
CA ASN A 379 9.05 31.19 40.67
C ASN A 379 7.62 30.79 40.27
N GLU A 380 6.67 31.70 40.44
CA GLU A 380 5.28 31.50 40.02
C GLU A 380 5.19 31.38 38.49
N SER A 381 4.46 30.37 38.03
CA SER A 381 4.15 30.20 36.61
C SER A 381 3.15 31.28 36.17
N ARG A 382 3.41 31.98 35.07
CA ARG A 382 2.47 32.96 34.47
C ARG A 382 1.33 32.31 33.67
N ASP A 383 1.08 31.03 33.90
CA ASP A 383 0.10 30.27 33.14
C ASP A 383 -1.31 30.59 33.64
N ARG A 384 -2.14 31.15 32.75
CA ARG A 384 -3.54 31.52 33.04
C ARG A 384 -4.46 30.32 33.23
N ASN A 385 -4.01 29.12 32.88
CA ASN A 385 -4.77 27.88 33.02
C ASN A 385 -4.42 27.10 34.29
N ARG A 386 -3.71 27.71 35.25
CA ARG A 386 -3.29 27.08 36.50
C ARG A 386 -4.04 27.65 37.71
N TYR A 387 -4.64 26.76 38.51
CA TYR A 387 -5.54 27.09 39.62
C TYR A 387 -5.15 26.38 40.92
N LEU A 388 -5.52 26.95 42.07
CA LEU A 388 -5.30 26.36 43.39
C LEU A 388 -6.39 25.33 43.73
N GLY A 389 -6.04 24.26 44.44
CA GLY A 389 -7.05 23.36 45.05
C GLY A 389 -8.00 24.14 45.98
N LEU A 390 -9.31 23.87 45.88
CA LEU A 390 -10.41 24.63 46.51
C LEU A 390 -10.71 26.03 45.93
N GLU A 391 -9.95 26.50 44.94
CA GLU A 391 -10.32 27.70 44.20
C GLU A 391 -11.62 27.47 43.41
N LYS A 392 -12.42 28.52 43.28
CA LYS A 392 -13.51 28.53 42.31
C LYS A 392 -12.94 28.95 40.96
N VAL A 393 -13.09 28.08 39.96
CA VAL A 393 -12.76 28.39 38.57
C VAL A 393 -14.04 28.78 37.85
N THR A 394 -14.06 29.96 37.26
CA THR A 394 -15.15 30.44 36.42
C THR A 394 -14.81 30.13 34.97
N PHE A 395 -15.67 29.37 34.31
CA PHE A 395 -15.63 29.14 32.87
C PHE A 395 -16.55 30.14 32.19
N GLU A 396 -15.98 31.03 31.38
CA GLU A 396 -16.71 31.97 30.54
C GLU A 396 -16.90 31.33 29.16
N ILE A 397 -18.16 31.13 28.77
CA ILE A 397 -18.53 30.38 27.58
C ILE A 397 -19.40 31.26 26.68
N ASP A 398 -18.82 31.71 25.57
CA ASP A 398 -19.54 32.48 24.56
C ASP A 398 -19.88 31.64 23.34
N PHE A 399 -21.10 31.84 22.86
CA PHE A 399 -21.64 31.25 21.67
C PHE A 399 -21.93 32.34 20.65
N SER A 400 -21.49 32.13 19.42
CA SER A 400 -21.85 33.02 18.29
C SER A 400 -23.37 33.11 18.02
N HIS A 401 -24.16 32.17 18.55
CA HIS A 401 -25.60 32.08 18.34
C HIS A 401 -26.31 31.57 19.60
N PRO A 402 -27.59 31.93 19.80
CA PRO A 402 -28.48 31.30 20.77
C PRO A 402 -28.41 29.76 20.70
N THR A 403 -28.17 29.11 21.84
CA THR A 403 -28.08 27.64 21.91
C THR A 403 -29.41 27.05 22.39
N GLU A 404 -29.74 25.83 21.96
CA GLU A 404 -30.91 25.05 22.43
C GLU A 404 -30.54 24.10 23.57
N SER A 405 -29.29 23.63 23.54
CA SER A 405 -28.71 22.82 24.60
C SER A 405 -27.22 23.09 24.67
N ALA A 406 -26.68 23.21 25.88
CA ALA A 406 -25.24 23.31 26.09
C ALA A 406 -24.84 22.69 27.43
N SER A 407 -23.67 22.08 27.46
CA SER A 407 -23.08 21.51 28.67
C SER A 407 -21.56 21.66 28.70
N LEU A 408 -21.03 21.90 29.90
CA LEU A 408 -19.61 21.85 30.21
C LEU A 408 -19.29 20.52 30.88
N ILE A 409 -18.28 19.81 30.41
CA ILE A 409 -17.73 18.60 31.01
C ILE A 409 -16.36 18.95 31.57
N PHE A 410 -16.21 18.84 32.87
CA PHE A 410 -14.95 19.09 33.56
C PHE A 410 -14.83 18.20 34.80
N LEU A 411 -13.65 17.64 35.05
CA LEU A 411 -13.37 16.72 36.17
C LEU A 411 -14.37 15.55 36.27
N GLY A 412 -14.79 15.01 35.12
CA GLY A 412 -15.75 13.90 35.04
C GLY A 412 -17.19 14.26 35.43
N LYS A 413 -17.47 15.54 35.74
CA LYS A 413 -18.82 16.06 35.97
C LYS A 413 -19.34 16.79 34.74
N THR A 414 -20.64 16.71 34.51
CA THR A 414 -21.34 17.45 33.46
C THR A 414 -22.19 18.54 34.11
N TYR A 415 -21.96 19.77 33.70
CA TYR A 415 -22.68 20.97 34.11
C TYR A 415 -23.59 21.39 32.97
N THR A 416 -24.90 21.26 33.16
CA THR A 416 -25.89 21.74 32.18
C THR A 416 -25.97 23.26 32.27
N LEU A 417 -25.83 23.94 31.14
CA LEU A 417 -26.00 25.39 31.07
C LEU A 417 -27.50 25.67 31.01
N ASN A 418 -28.11 25.94 32.17
CA ASN A 418 -29.56 26.10 32.28
C ASN A 418 -30.05 27.32 31.49
N GLN A 419 -30.96 27.08 30.57
CA GLN A 419 -31.62 28.10 29.77
C GLN A 419 -33.04 28.32 30.28
N ASN A 420 -33.50 29.56 30.33
CA ASN A 420 -34.94 29.80 30.23
C ASN A 420 -35.29 29.79 28.74
N SER A 421 -36.19 28.90 28.31
CA SER A 421 -36.64 28.79 26.91
C SER A 421 -37.26 30.08 26.35
N ALA A 422 -37.62 31.02 27.22
CA ALA A 422 -38.11 32.36 26.86
C ALA A 422 -36.99 33.37 26.55
N ASN A 423 -35.71 33.09 26.87
CA ASN A 423 -34.61 34.03 26.70
C ASN A 423 -33.28 33.29 26.47
N PRO A 424 -33.02 32.83 25.23
CA PRO A 424 -31.81 32.07 24.94
C PRO A 424 -30.57 32.98 24.99
N ALA A 425 -29.60 32.60 25.83
CA ALA A 425 -28.37 33.36 26.04
C ALA A 425 -27.25 32.91 25.10
N THR A 426 -26.39 33.84 24.71
CA THR A 426 -25.15 33.61 23.97
C THR A 426 -23.94 33.53 24.89
N HIS A 427 -24.10 33.79 26.18
CA HIS A 427 -23.01 33.89 27.15
C HIS A 427 -23.40 33.17 28.43
N PHE A 428 -22.48 32.38 28.97
CA PHE A 428 -22.67 31.63 30.20
C PHE A 428 -21.40 31.67 31.04
N GLU A 429 -21.59 31.86 32.34
CA GLU A 429 -20.55 31.67 33.34
C GLU A 429 -20.88 30.43 34.16
N VAL A 430 -19.92 29.50 34.25
CA VAL A 430 -20.03 28.33 35.13
C VAL A 430 -18.96 28.41 36.19
N GLU A 431 -19.37 28.65 37.43
CA GLU A 431 -18.48 28.47 38.57
C GLU A 431 -18.36 26.98 38.91
N VAL A 432 -17.13 26.46 38.82
CA VAL A 432 -16.77 25.14 39.31
C VAL A 432 -15.84 25.30 40.49
N THR A 433 -16.31 24.91 41.67
CA THR A 433 -15.40 24.67 42.80
C THR A 433 -14.61 23.41 42.49
N ILE A 434 -13.30 23.54 42.36
CA ILE A 434 -12.44 22.37 42.11
C ILE A 434 -12.46 21.48 43.36
N PRO A 435 -12.89 20.21 43.24
CA PRO A 435 -12.80 19.27 44.35
C PRO A 435 -11.34 18.97 44.71
N SER A 436 -11.10 18.95 46.02
CA SER A 436 -9.83 18.76 46.73
C SER A 436 -9.53 17.29 47.00
N ASP A 437 -9.30 16.46 45.97
CA ASP A 437 -8.86 15.10 46.28
C ASP A 437 -7.45 15.15 46.88
N ARG A 438 -7.25 14.50 48.04
CA ARG A 438 -5.98 14.49 48.79
C ARG A 438 -4.82 13.93 47.96
N GLN A 439 -5.10 13.24 46.86
CA GLN A 439 -4.11 12.69 45.93
C GLN A 439 -3.52 13.72 44.96
N THR A 440 -4.02 14.96 44.94
CA THR A 440 -3.53 16.07 44.08
C THR A 440 -2.60 17.05 44.79
N LEU A 441 -2.32 16.83 46.09
CA LEU A 441 -1.45 17.66 46.95
C LEU A 441 -0.18 16.90 47.36
N ASN A 442 1.02 17.45 47.12
CA ASN A 442 2.26 16.89 47.66
C ASN A 442 2.96 17.89 48.56
N TRP A 443 3.85 17.33 49.37
CA TRP A 443 4.70 18.04 50.30
C TRP A 443 5.95 18.66 49.64
N GLN A 444 6.11 18.57 48.32
CA GLN A 444 7.38 18.83 47.62
C GLN A 444 7.24 19.73 46.38
N HIS A 445 6.14 20.48 46.23
CA HIS A 445 5.89 21.40 45.11
C HIS A 445 5.91 20.73 43.72
N GLN A 446 5.67 19.43 43.61
CA GLN A 446 5.69 18.71 42.32
C GLN A 446 4.28 18.58 41.72
N ARG A 447 4.20 18.38 40.41
CA ARG A 447 2.94 18.09 39.70
C ARG A 447 2.46 16.68 40.07
N LEU A 448 1.23 16.54 40.58
CA LEU A 448 0.70 15.23 40.98
C LEU A 448 -0.25 14.57 40.00
N THR A 449 -0.95 15.33 39.16
CA THR A 449 -1.88 14.78 38.18
C THR A 449 -1.63 15.32 36.77
N LYS A 450 -2.07 14.55 35.77
CA LYS A 450 -2.11 14.99 34.37
C LYS A 450 -3.05 16.20 34.25
N SER A 451 -2.72 17.14 33.36
CA SER A 451 -3.60 18.29 33.11
C SER A 451 -5.01 17.85 32.76
N HIS A 452 -5.97 18.63 33.24
CA HIS A 452 -7.39 18.38 33.03
C HIS A 452 -7.85 18.96 31.68
N LEU A 453 -8.90 18.35 31.14
CA LEU A 453 -9.56 18.76 29.91
C LEU A 453 -10.94 19.31 30.28
N ALA A 454 -11.21 20.55 29.85
CA ALA A 454 -12.56 21.07 29.79
C ALA A 454 -13.13 20.84 28.38
N GLU A 455 -14.37 20.36 28.30
CA GLU A 455 -15.07 20.12 27.04
C GLU A 455 -16.46 20.74 27.09
N VAL A 456 -16.75 21.68 26.19
CA VAL A 456 -18.08 22.26 26.01
C VAL A 456 -18.74 21.63 24.80
N ARG A 457 -19.98 21.16 24.98
CA ARG A 457 -20.84 20.62 23.92
C ARG A 457 -22.05 21.52 23.79
N ALA A 458 -22.41 21.92 22.58
CA ALA A 458 -23.59 22.74 22.37
C ALA A 458 -24.30 22.42 21.05
N THR A 459 -25.61 22.63 21.05
CA THR A 459 -26.49 22.55 19.89
C THR A 459 -27.19 23.90 19.73
N ALA A 460 -27.22 24.44 18.51
CA ALA A 460 -27.94 25.67 18.18
C ALA A 460 -28.69 25.49 16.86
N THR A 461 -29.92 26.01 16.76
CA THR A 461 -30.61 26.10 15.47
C THR A 461 -30.23 27.40 14.78
N ILE A 462 -29.55 27.28 13.64
CA ILE A 462 -29.12 28.41 12.83
C ILE A 462 -29.87 28.32 11.51
N ASN A 463 -30.68 29.34 11.23
CA ASN A 463 -31.49 29.41 10.00
C ASN A 463 -32.36 28.15 9.77
N GLY A 464 -32.91 27.57 10.85
CA GLY A 464 -33.78 26.39 10.79
C GLY A 464 -33.04 25.04 10.73
N VAL A 465 -31.70 25.02 10.82
CA VAL A 465 -30.88 23.82 10.85
C VAL A 465 -30.21 23.67 12.20
N SER A 466 -30.36 22.51 12.83
CA SER A 466 -29.68 22.19 14.09
C SER A 466 -28.19 21.93 13.84
N SER A 467 -27.33 22.65 14.57
CA SER A 467 -25.88 22.60 14.45
C SER A 467 -25.26 22.21 15.80
N TYR A 468 -24.48 21.13 15.80
CA TYR A 468 -23.78 20.62 16.99
C TYR A 468 -22.28 20.96 16.93
N ARG A 469 -21.72 21.42 18.06
CA ARG A 469 -20.31 21.77 18.18
C ARG A 469 -19.72 21.33 19.52
N VAL A 470 -18.42 21.06 19.48
CA VAL A 470 -17.61 20.72 20.64
C VAL A 470 -16.38 21.62 20.67
N LYS A 471 -16.12 22.26 21.82
CA LYS A 471 -14.90 23.02 22.09
C LYS A 471 -14.16 22.38 23.25
N LYS A 472 -12.84 22.23 23.10
CA LYS A 472 -11.95 21.63 24.11
C LYS A 472 -10.90 22.65 24.53
N GLN A 473 -10.62 22.71 25.81
CA GLN A 473 -9.47 23.42 26.40
C GLN A 473 -8.67 22.42 27.23
N SER A 474 -7.46 22.12 26.75
CA SER A 474 -6.49 21.27 27.43
C SER A 474 -5.66 22.09 28.40
N ASP A 475 -4.77 21.40 29.12
CA ASP A 475 -3.72 22.03 29.92
C ASP A 475 -4.23 22.86 31.11
N ILE A 476 -5.46 22.59 31.58
CA ILE A 476 -5.98 23.15 32.83
C ILE A 476 -5.30 22.43 33.99
N GLU A 477 -4.47 23.15 34.73
CA GLU A 477 -3.70 22.62 35.85
C GLU A 477 -4.34 23.00 37.18
N VAL A 478 -4.48 22.01 38.06
CA VAL A 478 -4.88 22.22 39.46
C VAL A 478 -3.71 21.83 40.32
N THR A 479 -3.18 22.76 41.11
CA THR A 479 -2.02 22.54 41.98
C THR A 479 -2.25 23.14 43.35
N GLY A 480 -1.48 22.73 44.37
CA GLY A 480 -1.45 23.39 45.66
C GLY A 480 -0.57 22.64 46.66
N ASP A 481 0.15 23.38 47.52
CA ASP A 481 0.78 22.83 48.72
C ASP A 481 -0.25 22.80 49.88
N ILE A 482 -0.11 21.87 50.81
CA ILE A 482 -0.85 21.88 52.08
C ILE A 482 -0.57 23.16 52.88
N HIS A 483 0.60 23.79 52.67
CA HIS A 483 0.93 25.11 53.21
C HIS A 483 0.11 26.25 52.58
N ASP A 484 -0.19 26.19 51.28
CA ASP A 484 -1.04 27.17 50.59
C ASP A 484 -2.50 27.05 51.05
N LEU A 485 -3.00 25.81 51.14
CA LEU A 485 -4.35 25.51 51.61
C LEU A 485 -4.58 25.94 53.07
N SER A 486 -3.63 25.66 53.96
CA SER A 486 -3.74 26.04 55.37
C SER A 486 -3.71 27.56 55.60
N ARG A 487 -3.07 28.32 54.72
CA ARG A 487 -3.06 29.80 54.76
C ARG A 487 -4.33 30.43 54.19
N VAL A 488 -4.85 29.93 53.07
CA VAL A 488 -6.14 30.39 52.52
C VAL A 488 -7.26 30.13 53.52
N LEU A 489 -7.29 28.95 54.13
CA LEU A 489 -8.26 28.63 55.20
C LEU A 489 -8.12 29.52 56.43
N ALA A 490 -6.91 29.99 56.77
CA ALA A 490 -6.68 30.93 57.86
C ALA A 490 -7.04 32.39 57.52
N SER A 491 -7.10 32.75 56.23
CA SER A 491 -7.54 34.08 55.77
C SER A 491 -9.07 34.19 55.59
N LEU A 492 -9.77 33.05 55.54
CA LEU A 492 -11.22 32.95 55.44
C LEU A 492 -11.92 32.79 56.81
N SER A 493 -11.15 32.67 57.89
CA SER A 493 -11.58 32.69 59.30
C SER A 493 -11.25 34.03 59.94
#